data_AF-A0AAJ1VWC3-F1
#
_entry.id   AF-A0AAJ1VWC3-F1
#
_cell.length_a   1.000
_cell.length_b   1.000
_cell.length_c   1.000
_cell.angle_alpha   90.00
_cell.angle_beta   90.00
_cell.angle_gamma   90.00
#
_symmetry.space_group_name_H-M   'P 1'
#
loop_
_entity.id
_entity.type
_entity.pdbx_description
1 polymer ?
#
loop_
_entity_poly.entity_id
_entity_poly.type
_entity_poly.pdbx_seq_one_letter_code
_entity_poly.pdbx_strand_id
1 'polypeptide(L)'
;HVAAEDFDQFSISKPEITDLGVMRTEGEKRDIQMTLDAAVTPIQERDAEARARQAARGLGFTGDICDDCGSSQMVRNGTCLKCNDCGSTTGCS
;
A
#
# COMPACT_ATOMS: atom_id res chain seq x y z
N HIS A 1 -8.15 -17.98 36.20
CA HIS A 1 -7.66 -18.87 35.14
C HIS A 1 -7.80 -18.09 33.84
N VAL A 2 -6.68 -17.76 33.19
CA VAL A 2 -6.69 -17.07 31.89
C VAL A 2 -6.77 -18.18 30.84
N ALA A 3 -7.81 -18.18 30.02
CA ALA A 3 -7.97 -19.18 28.98
C ALA A 3 -7.08 -18.81 27.78
N ALA A 4 -6.78 -19.78 26.91
CA ALA A 4 -5.96 -19.54 25.71
C ALA A 4 -6.57 -18.47 24.78
N GLU A 5 -7.88 -18.27 24.88
CA GLU A 5 -8.69 -17.34 24.08
C GLU A 5 -8.48 -15.87 24.50
N ASP A 6 -8.18 -15.61 25.77
CA ASP A 6 -7.85 -14.27 26.29
C ASP A 6 -6.49 -13.75 25.79
N PHE A 7 -5.67 -14.62 25.20
CA PHE A 7 -4.40 -14.26 24.58
C PHE A 7 -4.54 -13.86 23.11
N ASP A 8 -5.74 -13.99 22.51
CA ASP A 8 -5.99 -13.51 21.17
C ASP A 8 -6.32 -12.02 21.20
N GLN A 9 -5.31 -11.21 20.86
CA GLN A 9 -5.36 -9.75 20.81
C GLN A 9 -6.47 -9.21 19.88
N PHE A 10 -7.03 -10.04 18.99
CA PHE A 10 -8.06 -9.66 18.03
C PHE A 10 -9.48 -10.11 18.41
N SER A 11 -9.68 -10.75 19.56
CA SER A 11 -11.00 -11.24 20.00
C SER A 11 -11.86 -10.13 20.64
N ILE A 12 -12.78 -9.54 19.87
CA ILE A 12 -13.75 -8.51 20.34
C ILE A 12 -15.13 -9.15 20.59
N SER A 13 -15.24 -10.22 21.37
CA SER A 13 -16.58 -10.55 21.91
C SER A 13 -16.83 -9.68 23.13
N LYS A 14 -17.64 -8.62 22.96
CA LYS A 14 -18.03 -7.73 24.06
C LYS A 14 -19.00 -8.48 24.97
N PRO A 15 -18.65 -8.72 26.25
CA PRO A 15 -19.53 -9.43 27.16
C PRO A 15 -20.73 -8.56 27.56
N GLU A 16 -21.92 -9.16 27.63
CA GLU A 16 -23.11 -8.51 28.18
C GLU A 16 -23.32 -8.93 29.63
N ILE A 17 -23.71 -7.96 30.47
CA ILE A 17 -23.97 -8.18 31.89
C ILE A 17 -25.45 -8.53 32.03
N THR A 18 -25.73 -9.76 32.45
CA THR A 18 -27.08 -10.22 32.77
C THR A 18 -27.20 -10.49 34.28
N ASP A 19 -28.41 -10.60 34.81
CA ASP A 19 -28.65 -10.78 36.25
C ASP A 19 -28.14 -12.13 36.81
N LEU A 20 -27.77 -13.07 35.93
CA LEU A 20 -27.13 -14.35 36.28
C LEU A 20 -25.60 -14.31 36.14
N GLY A 21 -25.03 -13.16 35.79
CA GLY A 21 -23.60 -12.94 35.58
C GLY A 21 -23.25 -12.52 34.16
N VAL A 22 -21.95 -12.56 33.88
CA VAL A 22 -21.39 -12.16 32.59
C VAL A 22 -21.57 -13.30 31.59
N MET A 23 -22.45 -13.11 30.62
CA MET A 23 -22.77 -14.10 29.59
C MET A 23 -22.10 -13.70 28.27
N ARG A 24 -21.53 -14.68 27.56
CA ARG A 24 -21.04 -14.53 26.18
C ARG A 24 -21.94 -15.40 25.30
N THR A 25 -22.63 -14.79 24.35
CA THR A 25 -23.42 -15.53 23.37
C THR A 25 -22.55 -15.80 22.15
N GLU A 26 -22.34 -17.08 21.85
CA GLU A 26 -21.78 -17.51 20.57
C GLU A 26 -22.84 -17.28 19.48
N GLY A 27 -22.76 -16.11 18.84
CA GLY A 27 -23.67 -15.72 17.77
C GLY A 27 -23.00 -15.82 16.41
N GLU A 28 -23.32 -16.91 15.71
CA GLU A 28 -23.28 -17.17 14.26
C GLU A 28 -22.26 -16.37 13.43
N LYS A 29 -21.28 -17.10 12.88
CA LYS A 29 -20.29 -16.67 11.88
C LYS A 29 -20.81 -15.53 11.00
N ARG A 30 -20.29 -14.34 11.26
CA ARG A 30 -20.31 -13.24 10.29
C ARG A 30 -18.88 -13.04 9.81
N ASP A 31 -18.56 -13.65 8.68
CA ASP A 31 -17.39 -13.32 7.87
C ASP A 31 -17.55 -11.88 7.34
N ILE A 32 -17.37 -10.88 8.20
CA ILE A 32 -17.11 -9.52 7.75
C ILE A 32 -15.63 -9.40 7.42
N GLN A 33 -15.26 -10.02 6.30
CA GLN A 33 -14.05 -9.65 5.58
C GLN A 33 -14.27 -8.21 5.10
N MET A 34 -13.79 -7.22 5.87
CA MET A 34 -13.53 -5.88 5.33
C MET A 34 -12.32 -6.00 4.38
N THR A 35 -12.51 -6.66 3.23
CA THR A 35 -11.66 -6.38 2.08
C THR A 35 -11.99 -4.96 1.68
N LEU A 36 -11.14 -4.00 2.07
CA LEU A 36 -10.90 -2.89 1.17
C LEU A 36 -10.66 -3.52 -0.19
N ASP A 37 -11.42 -3.11 -1.20
CA ASP A 37 -11.15 -3.41 -2.61
C ASP A 37 -9.77 -2.83 -2.96
N ALA A 38 -8.70 -3.48 -2.49
CA ALA A 38 -7.42 -3.36 -3.11
C ALA A 38 -7.69 -3.77 -4.55
N ALA A 39 -7.64 -2.80 -5.46
CA ALA A 39 -7.67 -3.07 -6.89
C ALA A 39 -6.49 -3.98 -7.17
N VAL A 40 -6.72 -5.29 -7.08
CA VAL A 40 -5.76 -6.33 -7.46
C VAL A 40 -5.75 -6.24 -8.97
N THR A 41 -4.89 -5.36 -9.49
CA THR A 41 -4.55 -5.38 -10.90
C THR A 41 -4.07 -6.79 -11.23
N PRO A 42 -4.47 -7.35 -12.38
CA PRO A 42 -4.10 -8.71 -12.73
C PRO A 42 -2.57 -8.84 -12.69
N ILE A 43 -2.05 -9.99 -12.23
CA ILE A 43 -0.60 -10.22 -12.07
C ILE A 43 0.16 -9.91 -13.37
N GLN A 44 -0.49 -10.09 -14.52
CA GLN A 44 0.02 -9.73 -15.85
C GLN A 44 0.36 -8.22 -16.00
N GLU A 45 -0.41 -7.33 -15.38
CA GLU A 45 -0.18 -5.89 -15.37
C GLU A 45 1.06 -5.54 -14.53
N ARG A 46 1.26 -6.24 -13.40
CA ARG A 46 2.45 -6.05 -12.56
C ARG A 46 3.74 -6.39 -13.30
N ASP A 47 3.72 -7.44 -14.13
CA ASP A 47 4.85 -7.80 -14.99
C ASP A 47 5.12 -6.74 -16.06
N ALA A 48 4.06 -6.17 -16.65
CA ALA A 48 4.18 -5.09 -17.62
C ALA A 48 4.79 -3.82 -16.98
N GLU A 49 4.31 -3.42 -15.81
CA GLU A 49 4.89 -2.30 -15.08
C GLU A 49 6.33 -2.58 -14.62
N ALA A 50 6.64 -3.82 -14.22
CA ALA A 50 8.01 -4.21 -13.86
C ALA A 50 8.96 -4.08 -15.07
N ARG A 51 8.54 -4.55 -16.25
CA ARG A 51 9.28 -4.38 -17.51
C ARG A 51 9.46 -2.91 -17.87
N ALA A 52 8.41 -2.09 -17.73
CA ALA A 52 8.48 -0.65 -17.98
C ALA A 52 9.47 0.05 -17.03
N ARG A 53 9.46 -0.28 -15.73
CA ARG A 53 10.44 0.22 -14.75
C ARG A 53 11.87 -0.23 -15.08
N GLN A 54 12.05 -1.47 -15.52
CA GLN A 54 13.36 -1.99 -15.95
C GLN A 54 13.88 -1.25 -17.18
N ALA A 55 13.03 -1.05 -18.19
CA ALA A 55 13.37 -0.28 -19.38
C ALA A 55 13.73 1.18 -19.03
N ALA A 56 12.94 1.81 -18.16
CA ALA A 56 13.19 3.18 -17.69
C ALA A 56 14.55 3.31 -16.99
N ARG A 57 14.92 2.34 -16.14
CA ARG A 57 16.25 2.28 -15.52
C ARG A 57 17.36 2.11 -16.55
N GLY A 58 17.13 1.29 -17.58
CA GLY A 58 18.07 1.12 -18.70
C GLY A 58 18.31 2.40 -19.49
N LEU A 59 17.33 3.30 -19.55
CA LEU A 59 17.43 4.62 -20.18
C LEU A 59 18.08 5.68 -19.27
N GLY A 60 18.43 5.32 -18.03
CA GLY A 60 19.01 6.24 -17.05
C GLY A 60 17.99 7.15 -16.37
N PHE A 61 16.70 6.79 -16.41
CA PHE A 61 15.69 7.50 -15.63
C PHE A 61 15.82 7.16 -14.14
N THR A 62 15.77 8.18 -13.28
CA THR A 62 15.89 8.01 -11.84
C THR A 62 14.60 7.51 -11.18
N GLY A 63 13.46 7.71 -11.85
CA GLY A 63 12.14 7.37 -11.32
C GLY A 63 11.51 8.46 -10.45
N ASP A 64 12.15 9.63 -10.37
CA ASP A 64 11.57 10.82 -9.76
C ASP A 64 10.45 11.37 -10.65
N ILE A 65 9.43 11.97 -10.02
CA ILE A 65 8.33 12.64 -10.72
C ILE A 65 8.65 14.12 -10.83
N CYS A 66 8.51 14.67 -12.03
CA CYS A 66 8.65 16.10 -12.29
C CYS A 66 7.48 16.86 -11.63
N ASP A 67 7.78 17.82 -10.76
CA ASP A 67 6.77 18.64 -10.07
C ASP A 67 6.01 19.58 -11.03
N ASP A 68 6.61 19.96 -12.17
CA ASP A 68 6.00 20.89 -13.12
C ASP A 68 4.97 20.23 -14.05
N CYS A 69 5.26 18.99 -14.51
CA CYS A 69 4.46 18.32 -15.54
C CYS A 69 4.00 16.90 -15.18
N GLY A 70 4.43 16.34 -14.04
CA GLY A 70 4.04 15.01 -13.59
C GLY A 70 4.70 13.84 -14.32
N SER A 71 5.66 14.09 -15.21
CA SER A 71 6.38 13.02 -15.90
C SER A 71 7.35 12.27 -14.98
N SER A 72 7.53 10.96 -15.22
CA SER A 72 8.53 10.11 -14.58
C SER A 72 9.86 10.00 -15.35
N GLN A 73 9.98 10.68 -16.50
CA GLN A 73 11.17 10.65 -17.36
C GLN A 73 12.23 11.65 -16.90
N MET A 74 12.61 11.57 -15.62
CA MET A 74 13.67 12.40 -15.04
C MET A 74 15.03 11.71 -15.14
N VAL A 75 16.05 12.44 -15.60
CA VAL A 75 17.43 11.97 -15.74
C VAL A 75 18.37 12.76 -14.84
N ARG A 76 19.41 12.11 -14.30
CA ARG A 76 20.47 12.79 -13.54
C ARG A 76 21.48 13.42 -14.51
N ASN A 77 21.62 14.75 -14.46
CA ASN A 77 22.61 15.51 -15.21
C ASN A 77 23.57 16.22 -14.23
N GLY A 78 24.58 15.48 -13.77
CA GLY A 78 25.48 15.95 -12.71
C GLY A 78 24.81 15.92 -11.33
N THR A 79 24.85 17.03 -10.60
CA THR A 79 24.10 17.19 -9.34
C THR A 79 22.60 17.38 -9.57
N CYS A 80 22.23 17.97 -10.70
CA CYS A 80 20.85 18.23 -11.08
C CYS A 80 20.09 17.00 -11.58
N LEU A 81 18.77 17.05 -11.44
CA LEU A 81 17.80 16.22 -12.14
C LEU A 81 17.17 17.06 -13.25
N LYS A 82 16.93 16.46 -14.43
CA LYS A 82 16.30 17.11 -15.59
C LYS A 82 15.12 16.28 -16.09
N CYS A 83 13.99 16.91 -16.33
CA CYS A 83 12.83 16.30 -16.96
C CYS A 83 12.99 16.30 -18.49
N ASN A 84 12.82 15.15 -19.14
CA ASN A 84 12.92 15.06 -20.59
C ASN A 84 11.66 15.53 -21.32
N ASP A 85 10.49 15.57 -20.67
CA ASP A 85 9.24 16.01 -21.30
C ASP A 85 9.07 17.53 -21.32
N CYS A 86 9.33 18.22 -20.19
CA CYS A 86 9.16 19.67 -20.10
C CYS A 86 10.49 20.46 -20.00
N GLY A 87 11.61 19.77 -19.81
CA GLY A 87 12.93 20.41 -19.71
C GLY A 87 13.26 21.03 -18.36
N SER A 88 12.37 20.94 -17.35
CA SER A 88 12.63 21.52 -16.02
C SER A 88 13.77 20.79 -15.30
N THR A 89 14.44 21.51 -14.40
CA THR A 89 15.59 20.99 -13.64
C THR A 89 15.44 21.23 -12.15
N THR A 90 15.73 20.22 -11.33
CA THR A 90 15.65 20.27 -9.87
C THR A 90 16.97 19.86 -9.22
N GLY A 91 17.24 20.31 -7.99
CA GLY A 91 18.37 19.81 -7.19
C GLY A 91 19.77 20.28 -7.61
N CYS A 92 19.90 21.44 -8.24
CA CYS A 92 21.17 22.00 -8.74
C CYS A 92 22.02 22.75 -7.68
N SER A 93 22.14 22.23 -6.46
CA SER A 93 23.00 22.83 -5.41
C SER A 93 24.48 22.53 -5.62
#